data_AF-A0AAX2A929-F1
#
_entry.id   AF-A0AAX2A929-F1
#
_cell.length_a   1.000
_cell.length_b   1.000
_cell.length_c   1.000
_cell.angle_alpha   90.00
_cell.angle_beta   90.00
_cell.angle_gamma   90.00
#
_symmetry.space_group_name_H-M   'P 1'
#
loop_
_entity.id
_entity.type
_entity.pdbx_description
1 polymer ?
#
loop_
_entity_poly.entity_id
_entity_poly.type
_entity_poly.pdbx_seq_one_letter_code
_entity_poly.pdbx_strand_id
1 'polypeptide(L)'
;MLEISLIFLNFCLIIALFREIKSLKQKVYEISFQKELLTKQLIKELKSNLYVISAISSGIEMNLEYNKLNKETLIKSLKDISSNIKTFENKVKCLEKKLFE
;
A
#
# COMPACT_ATOMS: atom_id res chain seq x y z
N MET A 1 -63.85 0.31 40.19
CA MET A 1 -63.96 -0.08 38.76
C MET A 1 -63.00 0.72 37.87
N LEU A 2 -63.03 2.06 37.91
CA LEU A 2 -62.12 2.92 37.15
C LEU A 2 -60.63 2.73 37.49
N GLU A 3 -60.29 2.68 38.77
CA GLU A 3 -58.90 2.48 39.22
C GLU A 3 -58.31 1.13 38.78
N ILE A 4 -59.09 0.06 38.88
CA ILE A 4 -58.69 -1.29 38.41
C ILE A 4 -58.46 -1.28 36.90
N SER A 5 -59.30 -0.57 36.14
CA SER A 5 -59.17 -0.44 34.69
C SER A 5 -57.92 0.37 34.29
N LEU A 6 -57.59 1.43 35.04
CA LEU A 6 -56.37 2.22 34.88
C LEU A 6 -55.10 1.40 35.16
N ILE A 7 -55.12 0.59 36.23
CA ILE A 7 -54.01 -0.30 36.57
C ILE A 7 -53.79 -1.34 35.45
N PHE A 8 -54.88 -1.93 34.93
CA PHE A 8 -54.80 -2.88 33.83
C PHE A 8 -54.24 -2.24 32.55
N LEU A 9 -54.72 -1.05 32.18
CA LEU A 9 -54.21 -0.31 31.02
C LEU A 9 -52.70 -0.01 31.15
N ASN A 10 -52.27 0.45 32.33
CA ASN A 10 -50.85 0.70 32.59
C ASN A 10 -50.00 -0.57 32.49
N PHE A 11 -50.51 -1.70 32.97
CA PHE A 11 -49.81 -2.98 32.85
C PHE A 11 -49.69 -3.44 31.38
N CYS A 12 -50.74 -3.28 30.58
CA CYS A 12 -50.69 -3.53 29.14
C CYS A 12 -49.67 -2.65 28.42
N LEU A 13 -49.60 -1.36 28.76
CA LEU A 13 -48.61 -0.42 28.20
C LEU A 13 -47.18 -0.82 28.57
N ILE A 14 -46.95 -1.22 29.83
CA ILE A 14 -45.63 -1.70 30.29
C ILE A 14 -45.20 -2.93 29.50
N ILE A 15 -46.09 -3.91 29.29
CA ILE A 15 -45.79 -5.10 28.50
C ILE A 15 -45.46 -4.75 27.05
N ALA A 16 -46.21 -3.83 26.44
CA ALA A 16 -45.96 -3.37 25.08
C ALA A 16 -44.57 -2.72 24.96
N LEU A 17 -44.22 -1.83 25.88
CA LEU A 17 -42.91 -1.20 25.96
C LEU A 17 -41.77 -2.23 26.13
N PHE A 18 -41.95 -3.24 26.98
CA PHE A 18 -40.95 -4.30 27.14
C PHE A 18 -40.72 -5.10 25.85
N ARG A 19 -41.79 -5.37 25.08
CA ARG A 19 -41.68 -6.04 23.77
C ARG A 19 -40.90 -5.20 22.77
N GLU A 20 -41.20 -3.90 22.69
CA GLU A 20 -40.48 -2.98 21.80
C GLU A 20 -39.00 -2.84 22.19
N ILE A 21 -38.71 -2.68 23.49
CA ILE A 21 -37.33 -2.61 23.99
C ILE A 21 -36.57 -3.89 23.65
N LYS A 22 -37.19 -5.08 23.79
CA LYS A 22 -36.55 -6.35 23.41
C LYS A 22 -36.24 -6.42 21.91
N SER A 23 -37.20 -6.03 21.07
CA SER A 23 -37.03 -5.94 19.62
C SER A 23 -35.91 -4.97 19.22
N LEU A 24 -35.88 -3.78 19.83
CA LEU A 24 -34.83 -2.78 19.61
C LEU A 24 -33.46 -3.28 20.03
N LYS A 25 -33.34 -3.92 21.20
CA LYS A 25 -32.08 -4.52 21.66
C LYS A 25 -31.57 -5.57 20.69
N GLN A 26 -32.45 -6.40 20.15
CA GLN A 26 -32.06 -7.41 19.16
C GLN A 26 -31.55 -6.76 17.87
N LYS A 27 -32.24 -5.75 17.34
CA LYS A 27 -31.79 -5.00 16.17
C LYS A 27 -30.44 -4.32 16.39
N VAL A 28 -30.24 -3.71 17.56
CA VAL A 28 -28.95 -3.08 17.91
C VAL A 28 -27.83 -4.12 17.93
N TYR A 29 -28.10 -5.30 18.49
CA TYR A 29 -27.13 -6.40 18.50
C TYR A 29 -26.77 -6.88 17.09
N GLU A 30 -27.77 -7.09 16.23
CA GLU A 30 -27.56 -7.50 14.84
C GLU A 30 -26.75 -6.46 14.05
N ILE A 31 -27.08 -5.16 14.19
CA ILE A 31 -26.33 -4.07 13.57
C ILE A 31 -24.89 -4.03 14.08
N SER A 32 -24.67 -4.18 15.38
CA SER A 32 -23.33 -4.21 15.97
C SER A 32 -22.50 -5.36 15.43
N PHE A 33 -23.10 -6.55 15.31
CA PHE A 33 -22.43 -7.73 14.76
C PHE A 33 -22.08 -7.54 13.27
N GLN A 34 -23.02 -7.04 12.47
CA GLN A 34 -22.77 -6.73 11.06
C GLN A 34 -21.66 -5.69 10.89
N LYS A 35 -21.66 -4.64 11.71
CA LYS A 35 -20.60 -3.63 11.72
C LYS A 35 -19.23 -4.26 12.03
N GLU A 36 -19.14 -5.15 13.00
CA GLU A 36 -17.89 -5.83 13.35
C GLU A 36 -17.40 -6.71 12.19
N LEU A 37 -18.29 -7.45 11.55
CA LEU A 37 -17.97 -8.30 10.40
C LEU A 37 -17.43 -7.48 9.22
N LEU A 38 -18.13 -6.40 8.86
CA LEU A 38 -17.72 -5.49 7.78
C LEU A 38 -16.37 -4.84 8.10
N THR A 39 -16.16 -4.42 9.35
CA THR A 39 -14.89 -3.83 9.78
C THR A 39 -13.73 -4.83 9.61
N LYS A 40 -13.92 -6.10 9.99
CA LYS A 40 -12.91 -7.16 9.80
C LYS A 40 -12.61 -7.41 8.31
N GLN A 41 -13.64 -7.42 7.47
CA GLN A 41 -13.48 -7.58 6.02
C GLN A 41 -12.68 -6.42 5.41
N LEU A 42 -13.03 -5.17 5.74
CA LEU A 42 -12.31 -3.97 5.30
C LEU A 42 -10.85 -3.98 5.75
N ILE A 43 -10.56 -4.36 6.99
CA ILE A 43 -9.18 -4.48 7.49
C ILE A 43 -8.39 -5.52 6.68
N LYS A 44 -9.01 -6.66 6.36
CA LYS A 44 -8.37 -7.71 5.55
C LYS A 44 -8.05 -7.21 4.15
N GLU A 45 -8.98 -6.51 3.51
CA GLU A 45 -8.80 -5.95 2.16
C GLU A 45 -7.72 -4.87 2.15
N LEU A 46 -7.73 -3.93 3.11
CA LEU A 46 -6.71 -2.90 3.26
C LEU A 46 -5.31 -3.49 3.46
N LYS A 47 -5.18 -4.55 4.28
CA LYS A 47 -3.90 -5.26 4.44
C LYS A 47 -3.43 -5.86 3.11
N SER A 48 -4.33 -6.51 2.36
CA SER A 48 -4.00 -7.09 1.05
C SER A 48 -3.51 -6.01 0.08
N ASN A 49 -4.19 -4.87 0.02
CA ASN A 49 -3.81 -3.75 -0.84
C ASN A 49 -2.46 -3.16 -0.45
N LEU A 50 -2.18 -3.04 0.85
CA LEU A 50 -0.87 -2.60 1.35
C LEU A 50 0.27 -3.55 0.94
N TYR A 51 0.04 -4.86 0.97
CA TYR A 51 1.03 -5.84 0.47
C TYR A 51 1.33 -5.64 -1.01
N VAL A 52 0.30 -5.43 -1.84
CA VAL A 52 0.47 -5.18 -3.28
C VAL A 52 1.25 -3.89 -3.52
N ILE A 53 0.90 -2.80 -2.83
CA ILE A 53 1.62 -1.51 -2.94
C ILE A 53 3.09 -1.67 -2.53
N SER A 54 3.35 -2.40 -1.45
CA SER A 54 4.72 -2.67 -0.98
C SER A 54 5.54 -3.42 -2.04
N ALA A 55 4.96 -4.48 -2.63
CA ALA A 55 5.63 -5.24 -3.68
C ALA A 55 5.94 -4.38 -4.92
N ILE A 56 5.00 -3.53 -5.33
CA ILE A 56 5.20 -2.57 -6.43
C ILE A 56 6.34 -1.60 -6.08
N SER A 57 6.34 -1.04 -4.88
CA SER A 57 7.37 -0.11 -4.41
C SER A 57 8.76 -0.75 -4.44
N SER A 58 8.91 -1.96 -3.92
CA SER A 58 10.19 -2.69 -3.97
C SER A 58 10.63 -2.99 -5.41
N GLY A 59 9.69 -3.31 -6.31
CA GLY A 59 9.98 -3.48 -7.73
C GLY A 59 10.49 -2.20 -8.40
N ILE A 60 9.89 -1.04 -8.06
CA ILE A 60 10.35 0.26 -8.54
C ILE A 60 11.76 0.57 -8.02
N GLU A 61 12.01 0.34 -6.72
CA GLU A 61 13.31 0.57 -6.09
C GLU A 61 14.41 -0.27 -6.76
N MET A 62 14.17 -1.57 -6.96
CA MET A 62 15.11 -2.47 -7.63
C MET A 62 15.40 -2.04 -9.08
N ASN A 63 14.38 -1.59 -9.82
CA ASN A 63 14.56 -1.09 -11.19
C ASN A 63 15.38 0.21 -11.23
N LEU A 64 15.18 1.11 -10.26
CA LEU A 64 15.97 2.34 -10.14
C LEU A 64 17.44 2.03 -9.81
N GLU A 65 17.70 1.09 -8.91
CA GLU A 65 19.05 0.61 -8.62
C GLU A 65 19.72 -0.02 -9.83
N TYR A 66 19.01 -0.89 -10.56
CA TYR A 66 19.52 -1.50 -11.79
C TYR A 66 19.88 -0.44 -12.84
N ASN A 67 19.01 0.54 -13.08
CA ASN A 67 19.27 1.64 -14.00
C ASN A 67 20.50 2.48 -13.57
N LYS A 68 20.67 2.70 -12.27
CA LYS A 68 21.83 3.41 -11.73
C LYS A 68 23.12 2.63 -11.99
N LEU A 69 23.16 1.34 -11.66
CA LEU A 69 24.32 0.47 -11.89
C LEU A 69 24.68 0.39 -13.38
N ASN A 70 23.68 0.27 -14.25
CA ASN A 70 23.91 0.24 -15.70
C ASN A 70 24.51 1.55 -16.22
N LYS A 71 24.00 2.70 -15.74
CA LYS A 71 24.56 4.02 -16.07
C LYS A 71 26.01 4.18 -15.61
N GLU A 72 26.32 3.74 -14.39
CA GLU A 72 27.70 3.80 -13.85
C GLU A 72 28.66 2.93 -14.67
N THR A 73 28.20 1.75 -15.09
CA THR A 73 28.97 0.83 -15.93
C THR A 73 29.26 1.45 -17.30
N LEU A 74 28.26 2.04 -17.94
CA LEU A 74 28.42 2.74 -19.22
C LEU A 74 29.42 3.90 -19.13
N ILE A 75 29.33 4.71 -18.07
CA ILE A 75 30.28 5.81 -17.84
C ILE A 75 31.71 5.30 -17.68
N LYS A 76 31.89 4.18 -16.95
CA LYS A 76 33.21 3.56 -16.79
C LYS A 76 33.76 3.08 -18.13
N SER A 77 32.96 2.36 -18.92
CA SER A 77 33.36 1.91 -20.25
C SER A 77 33.71 3.08 -21.19
N LEU A 78 32.95 4.19 -21.13
CA LEU A 78 33.27 5.40 -21.89
C LEU A 78 34.60 6.04 -21.47
N LYS A 79 34.90 6.07 -20.16
CA LYS A 79 36.20 6.55 -19.66
C LYS A 79 37.35 5.65 -20.11
N ASP A 80 37.16 4.33 -20.07
CA ASP A 80 38.16 3.36 -20.51
C ASP A 80 38.44 3.51 -22.01
N ILE A 81 37.39 3.65 -22.84
CA ILE A 81 37.51 3.93 -24.28
C ILE A 81 38.26 5.25 -24.51
N SER A 82 37.92 6.31 -23.78
CA SER A 82 38.58 7.62 -23.91
C SER A 82 40.08 7.55 -23.56
N SER A 83 40.44 6.83 -22.50
CA SER A 83 41.85 6.58 -22.12
C SER A 83 42.63 5.83 -23.20
N ASN A 84 42.01 4.80 -23.78
CA ASN A 84 42.62 4.00 -24.83
C ASN A 84 42.86 4.82 -26.10
N ILE A 85 41.90 5.67 -26.50
CA ILE A 85 42.06 6.61 -27.62
C ILE A 85 43.25 7.53 -27.37
N LYS A 86 43.33 8.16 -26.20
CA LYS A 86 44.46 9.05 -25.85
C LYS A 86 45.81 8.33 -25.89
N THR A 87 45.85 7.08 -25.44
CA THR A 87 47.05 6.25 -25.49
C THR A 87 47.46 5.93 -26.93
N PHE A 88 46.48 5.62 -27.79
CA PHE A 88 46.72 5.39 -29.21
C PHE A 88 47.21 6.65 -29.93
N GLU A 89 46.58 7.81 -29.70
CA GLU A 89 47.03 9.10 -30.24
C GLU A 89 48.48 9.41 -29.86
N ASN A 90 48.86 9.16 -28.61
CA ASN A 90 50.25 9.35 -28.16
C ASN A 90 51.23 8.41 -28.88
N LYS A 91 50.84 7.17 -29.15
CA LYS A 91 51.65 6.23 -29.94
C LYS A 91 51.80 6.70 -31.38
N VAL A 92 50.72 7.17 -32.00
CA VAL A 92 50.75 7.74 -33.36
C VAL A 92 51.70 8.92 -33.42
N LYS A 93 51.58 9.90 -32.50
CA LYS A 93 52.50 11.04 -32.41
C LYS A 93 53.96 10.63 -32.23
N CYS A 94 54.23 9.58 -31.45
CA CYS A 94 55.58 9.06 -31.27
C CYS A 94 56.14 8.44 -32.56
N LEU A 95 55.32 7.70 -33.30
CA LEU A 95 55.69 7.14 -34.60
C LEU A 95 55.92 8.24 -35.64
N GLU A 96 55.06 9.25 -35.70
CA GLU A 96 55.23 10.41 -36.59
C GLU A 96 56.57 11.10 -36.31
N LYS A 97 56.91 11.39 -35.05
CA LYS A 97 58.21 11.99 -34.71
C LYS A 97 59.39 11.17 -35.23
N LYS A 98 59.36 9.84 -35.04
CA LYS A 98 60.42 8.94 -35.52
C LYS A 98 60.53 8.86 -37.05
N LEU A 99 59.49 9.26 -37.78
CA LEU A 99 59.44 9.19 -39.23
C LEU A 99 59.97 10.47 -39.90
N PHE A 100 59.99 11.58 -39.15
CA PHE A 100 60.42 12.91 -39.62
C PHE A 100 61.72 13.41 -38.95
N GLU A 101 62.28 12.65 -38.00
CA GLU A 101 63.66 12.78 -37.49
C GLU A 101 64.59 11.80 -38.22
#